data_AF-A0A0F8ZPN4-F1
#
_entry.id   AF-A0A0F8ZPN4-F1
#
_cell.length_a   1.000
_cell.length_b   1.000
_cell.length_c   1.000
_cell.angle_alpha   90.00
_cell.angle_beta   90.00
_cell.angle_gamma   90.00
#
_symmetry.space_group_name_H-M   'P 1'
#
loop_
_entity.id
_entity.type
_entity.pdbx_description
1 polymer ?
#
loop_
_entity_poly.entity_id
_entity_poly.type
_entity_poly.pdbx_seq_one_letter_code
_entity_poly.pdbx_strand_id
1 'polypeptide(L)' 'SPTGFEWGYLGSGPSQLSLAILLHATGDPFDALHFYQRFKRDYVSTWGERWSITEETIKTWLAKKRLEEEAGAIVERA' A
#
# COMPACT_ATOMS: atom_id res chain seq x y z
N SER A 1 -0.19 17.99 -23.31
CA SER A 1 0.01 17.10 -22.16
C SER A 1 0.44 15.75 -22.71
N PRO A 2 1.74 15.35 -22.66
CA PRO A 2 2.15 14.09 -23.26
C PRO A 2 2.01 12.97 -22.23
N THR A 3 1.18 12.00 -22.63
CA THR A 3 0.80 10.76 -21.95
C THR A 3 2.02 9.86 -21.78
N GLY A 4 2.52 9.73 -20.56
CA GLY A 4 3.64 8.84 -20.20
C GLY A 4 3.13 7.65 -19.40
N PHE A 5 3.19 6.46 -20.01
CA PHE A 5 2.96 5.16 -19.37
C PHE A 5 1.57 4.93 -18.73
N GLU A 6 0.53 5.00 -19.55
CA GLU A 6 -0.76 4.39 -19.25
C GLU A 6 -0.61 2.86 -19.39
N TRP A 7 -0.38 2.15 -18.28
CA TRP A 7 -0.63 0.71 -18.24
C TRP A 7 -2.12 0.51 -18.53
N GLY A 8 -2.43 0.17 -19.79
CA GLY A 8 -3.79 0.14 -20.31
C GLY A 8 -4.68 -0.89 -19.61
N TYR A 9 -5.26 -0.51 -18.48
CA TYR A 9 -6.50 -1.05 -17.91
C TYR A 9 -7.10 0.07 -17.04
N LEU A 10 -8.08 0.77 -17.59
CA LEU A 10 -8.97 1.76 -16.95
C LEU A 10 -8.90 1.78 -15.40
N GLY A 11 -8.14 2.71 -14.82
CA GLY A 11 -8.34 3.22 -13.46
C GLY A 11 -8.06 2.31 -12.24
N SER A 12 -7.20 1.29 -12.31
CA SER A 12 -6.94 0.41 -11.14
C SER A 12 -5.51 -0.12 -10.94
N GLY A 13 -4.58 0.13 -11.86
CA GLY A 13 -3.22 -0.44 -11.84
C GLY A 13 -2.44 -0.21 -10.53
N PRO A 14 -2.30 1.04 -10.04
CA PRO A 14 -1.59 1.30 -8.78
C PRO A 14 -2.25 0.63 -7.57
N SER A 15 -3.57 0.50 -7.57
CA SER A 15 -4.33 -0.16 -6.50
C SER A 15 -4.10 -1.67 -6.50
N GLN A 16 -4.14 -2.31 -7.67
CA GLN A 16 -3.89 -3.74 -7.83
C GLN A 16 -2.43 -4.10 -7.51
N LEU A 17 -1.47 -3.28 -7.95
CA LEU A 17 -0.06 -3.45 -7.61
C LEU A 17 0.15 -3.35 -6.09
N SER A 18 -0.49 -2.38 -5.44
CA SER A 18 -0.41 -2.23 -3.98
C SER A 18 -0.94 -3.46 -3.26
N LEU A 19 -2.10 -3.98 -3.69
CA LEU A 19 -2.70 -5.17 -3.12
C LEU A 19 -1.80 -6.40 -3.32
N ALA A 20 -1.27 -6.59 -4.52
CA ALA A 20 -0.40 -7.72 -4.84
C ALA A 20 0.91 -7.69 -4.03
N ILE A 21 1.52 -6.52 -3.86
CA ILE A 21 2.74 -6.35 -3.06
C ILE A 21 2.48 -6.68 -1.59
N LEU A 22 1.38 -6.18 -1.03
CA LEU A 22 1.01 -6.49 0.36
C LEU A 22 0.73 -7.99 0.52
N LEU A 23 -0.09 -8.58 -0.35
CA LEU A 23 -0.39 -10.02 -0.33
C LEU A 23 0.89 -10.88 -0.40
N HIS A 24 1.81 -10.51 -1.29
CA HIS A 24 3.07 -11.24 -1.45
C HIS A 24 3.96 -11.12 -0.21
N ALA A 25 4.05 -9.94 0.39
CA ALA A 25 4.91 -9.69 1.54
C ALA A 25 4.34 -10.24 2.86
N THR A 26 3.01 -10.24 3.04
CA THR A 26 2.39 -10.61 4.32
C THR A 26 1.81 -12.01 4.31
N GLY A 27 1.37 -12.50 3.15
CA GLY A 27 0.53 -13.71 3.05
C GLY A 27 -0.86 -13.55 3.65
N ASP A 28 -1.23 -12.36 4.14
CA ASP A 28 -2.50 -12.10 4.82
C ASP A 28 -3.44 -11.26 3.93
N PRO A 29 -4.53 -11.85 3.42
CA PRO A 29 -5.49 -11.13 2.59
C PRO A 29 -6.29 -10.06 3.34
N PHE A 30 -6.47 -10.20 4.66
CA PHE A 30 -7.20 -9.21 5.45
C PHE A 30 -6.40 -7.92 5.57
N ASP A 31 -5.14 -8.00 5.97
CA ASP A 31 -4.26 -6.82 6.00
C ASP A 31 -4.13 -6.19 4.62
N ALA A 32 -3.94 -7.01 3.59
CA ALA A 32 -3.71 -6.50 2.26
C ALA A 32 -4.94 -5.73 1.75
N LEU A 33 -6.15 -6.28 1.92
CA LEU A 33 -7.40 -5.60 1.54
C LEU A 33 -7.68 -4.36 2.41
N HIS A 34 -7.27 -4.37 3.68
CA HIS A 34 -7.48 -3.23 4.57
C HIS A 34 -6.52 -2.07 4.29
N PHE A 35 -5.25 -2.38 4.00
CA PHE A 35 -4.18 -1.37 3.92
C PHE A 35 -3.74 -0.99 2.50
N TYR A 36 -4.15 -1.70 1.43
CA TYR A 36 -3.62 -1.45 0.08
C TYR A 36 -3.82 -0.01 -0.42
N GLN A 37 -4.93 0.65 -0.08
CA GLN A 37 -5.15 2.04 -0.52
C GLN A 37 -4.18 3.01 0.17
N ARG A 38 -3.84 2.77 1.44
CA ARG A 38 -2.84 3.55 2.18
C ARG A 38 -1.45 3.27 1.62
N PHE A 39 -1.13 1.99 1.37
CA PHE A 39 0.15 1.59 0.78
C PHE A 39 0.36 2.22 -0.60
N LYS A 40 -0.70 2.26 -1.41
CA LYS A 40 -0.71 2.91 -2.72
C LYS A 40 -0.29 4.36 -2.63
N ARG A 41 -0.95 5.12 -1.75
CA ARG A 41 -0.66 6.55 -1.57
C ARG A 41 0.75 6.78 -1.04
N ASP A 42 1.17 5.99 -0.06
CA ASP A 42 2.44 6.20 0.64
C ASP A 42 3.66 5.77 -0.21
N TYR A 43 3.51 4.74 -1.07
CA TYR A 43 4.60 4.22 -1.92
C TYR A 43 4.28 4.24 -3.40
N VAL A 44 3.29 3.47 -3.86
CA VAL A 44 3.10 3.17 -5.28
C VAL A 44 2.85 4.41 -6.13
N SER A 45 2.15 5.41 -5.59
CA SER A 45 1.91 6.70 -6.26
C SER A 45 3.15 7.61 -6.32
N THR A 46 4.21 7.29 -5.57
CA THR A 46 5.47 8.06 -5.53
C THR A 46 6.57 7.45 -6.39
N TRP A 47 6.38 6.21 -6.86
CA TRP A 47 7.38 5.50 -7.65
C TRP A 47 7.48 6.08 -9.07
N GLY A 48 8.73 6.26 -9.53
CA GLY A 48 9.04 6.58 -10.92
C GLY A 48 9.15 5.33 -11.79
N GLU A 49 9.85 5.45 -12.92
CA GLU A 49 10.00 4.36 -13.90
C GLU A 49 10.71 3.11 -13.36
N ARG A 50 11.56 3.27 -12.34
CA ARG A 50 12.23 2.18 -11.64
C ARG A 50 11.98 2.30 -10.15
N TRP A 51 11.65 1.18 -9.52
CA TRP A 51 11.42 1.09 -8.09
C TRP A 51 11.91 -0.25 -7.56
N SER A 52 12.25 -0.26 -6.28
CA SER A 52 12.58 -1.46 -5.52
C SER A 52 12.17 -1.23 -4.08
N ILE A 53 11.57 -2.24 -3.46
CA ILE A 53 11.21 -2.20 -2.04
C ILE A 53 11.45 -3.60 -1.45
N THR A 54 11.90 -3.65 -0.21
CA THR A 54 12.14 -4.92 0.49
C THR A 54 10.90 -5.36 1.26
N GLU A 55 10.78 -6.66 1.46
CA GLU A 55 9.72 -7.24 2.30
C GLU A 55 9.76 -6.69 3.74
N GLU A 56 10.95 -6.49 4.30
CA GLU A 56 11.14 -5.89 5.62
C GLU A 56 10.57 -4.46 5.70
N THR A 57 10.78 -3.65 4.65
CA THR A 57 10.24 -2.28 4.58
C THR A 57 8.71 -2.31 4.57
N ILE A 58 8.13 -3.23 3.79
CA ILE A 58 6.67 -3.41 3.69
C ILE A 58 6.09 -3.84 5.05
N LYS A 59 6.71 -4.84 5.70
CA LYS A 59 6.28 -5.34 7.01
C LYS A 59 6.39 -4.28 8.11
N THR A 60 7.48 -3.51 8.11
CA THR A 60 7.68 -2.39 9.05
C THR A 60 6.64 -1.31 8.86
N TRP A 61 6.38 -0.93 7.60
CA TRP A 61 5.33 0.04 7.29
C TRP A 61 3.95 -0.44 7.77
N LEU A 62 3.61 -1.71 7.53
CA LEU A 62 2.33 -2.28 7.93
C LEU A 62 2.17 -2.30 9.47
N ALA A 63 3.22 -2.74 10.19
CA ALA A 63 3.23 -2.74 11.65
C ALA A 63 2.98 -1.33 12.22
N LYS A 64 3.62 -0.31 11.63
CA LYS A 64 3.38 1.08 12.00
C LYS A 64 1.92 1.50 11.75
N LYS A 65 1.33 1.12 10.61
CA LYS A 65 -0.06 1.46 10.29
C LYS A 65 -1.09 0.81 11.20
N ARG A 66 -0.83 -0.43 11.64
CA ARG A 66 -1.66 -1.09 12.66
C ARG A 66 -1.63 -0.34 13.99
N LEU A 67 -0.43 -0.01 14.48
CA LEU A 67 -0.27 0.75 15.72
C LEU A 67 -0.93 2.14 15.65
N GLU A 68 -0.83 2.83 14.51
CA GLU A 68 -1.51 4.12 14.29
C GLU A 68 -3.06 3.97 14.38
N GLU A 69 -3.63 2.90 13.81
CA GLU A 69 -5.07 2.65 13.90
C GLU A 69 -5.52 2.23 15.31
N GLU A 70 -4.75 1.38 15.98
CA GLU A 70 -5.02 0.96 17.37
C GLU A 70 -4.95 2.15 18.33
N ALA A 71 -3.92 2.98 18.23
CA ALA A 71 -3.79 4.20 19.03
C ALA A 71 -4.95 5.17 18.76
N GLY A 72 -5.32 5.36 17.49
CA GLY A 72 -6.48 6.18 17.12
C GLY A 72 -7.79 5.64 17.71
N ALA A 73 -7.99 4.32 17.68
CA ALA A 73 -9.17 3.68 18.23
C ALA A 73 -9.25 3.79 19.76
N ILE A 74 -8.12 3.82 20.47
CA ILE A 74 -8.07 4.03 21.93
C ILE A 74 -8.46 5.48 22.26
N VAL A 75 -7.94 6.46 21.52
CA VAL A 75 -8.25 7.89 21.75
C VAL A 75 -9.73 8.20 21.50
N GLU A 76 -10.34 7.63 20.46
CA GLU A 76 -11.76 7.85 20.14
C GLU A 76 -12.72 7.24 21.19
N ARG A 77 -12.24 6.29 22.00
CA ARG A 77 -13.02 5.58 23.02
C ARG A 77 -12.84 6.13 24.44
N ALA A 78 -11.91 7.06 24.64
CA ALA A 78 -11.59 7.69 25.92
C ALA A 78 -12.32 9.03 26.08
#